data_AF-A0A936M1L9-F1
#
_entry.id   AF-A0A936M1L9-F1
#
_cell.length_a   1.000
_cell.length_b   1.000
_cell.length_c   1.000
_cell.angle_alpha   90.00
_cell.angle_beta   90.00
_cell.angle_gamma   90.00
#
_symmetry.space_group_name_H-M   'P 1'
#
loop_
_entity.id
_entity.type
_entity.pdbx_description
1 polymer ?
#
loop_
_entity_poly.entity_id
_entity_poly.type
_entity_poly.pdbx_seq_one_letter_code
_entity_poly.pdbx_strand_id
1 'polypeptide(L)' 'MVNPDIDVKHLSAKDRLNLIEQIWDSLEAEDVPVTEAQKAELDRRIDEMDRDGERGIPWDDVLNRIRGRAR' A
#
# COMPACT_ATOMS: atom_id res chain seq x y z
N MET A 1 -19.64 4.19 17.71
CA MET A 1 -19.00 3.02 17.08
C MET A 1 -18.33 2.23 18.16
N VAL A 2 -18.74 0.98 18.36
CA VAL A 2 -18.00 0.04 19.20
C VAL A 2 -16.76 -0.32 18.38
N ASN A 3 -15.58 0.08 18.85
CA ASN A 3 -14.36 -0.56 18.38
C ASN A 3 -14.29 -1.84 19.21
N PRO A 4 -14.62 -3.04 18.68
CA PRO A 4 -14.24 -4.25 19.39
C PRO A 4 -12.73 -4.15 19.55
N ASP A 5 -12.22 -4.29 20.77
CA ASP A 5 -10.78 -4.33 21.01
C ASP A 5 -10.22 -5.56 20.28
N ILE A 6 -9.90 -5.40 19.00
CA ILE A 6 -9.19 -6.40 18.22
C ILE A 6 -7.76 -6.36 18.77
N ASP A 7 -7.42 -7.35 19.58
CA ASP A 7 -6.06 -7.51 20.05
C ASP A 7 -5.17 -8.06 18.94
N VAL A 8 -4.73 -7.14 18.07
CA VAL A 8 -3.88 -7.43 16.91
C VAL A 8 -2.57 -8.13 17.31
N LYS A 9 -2.09 -7.96 18.57
CA LYS A 9 -0.84 -8.57 19.02
C LYS A 9 -0.96 -10.08 19.25
N HIS A 10 -2.16 -10.58 19.52
CA HIS A 10 -2.42 -12.00 19.73
C HIS A 10 -2.74 -12.75 18.43
N LEU A 11 -2.96 -12.04 17.32
CA LEU A 11 -3.15 -12.64 16.01
C LEU A 11 -1.83 -13.21 15.46
N SER A 12 -1.92 -14.36 14.78
CA SER A 12 -0.78 -14.86 14.01
C SER A 12 -0.39 -13.86 12.91
N ALA A 13 0.82 -13.98 12.37
CA ALA A 13 1.21 -13.14 11.22
C ALA A 13 0.25 -13.29 10.03
N LYS A 14 -0.26 -14.50 9.80
CA LYS A 14 -1.24 -14.79 8.74
C LYS A 14 -2.57 -14.10 9.01
N ASP A 15 -3.08 -14.19 10.24
CA ASP A 15 -4.37 -13.58 10.59
C ASP A 15 -4.31 -12.06 10.54
N ARG A 16 -3.16 -11.47 10.89
CA ARG A 16 -2.92 -10.04 10.72
C ARG A 16 -2.96 -9.62 9.25
N LEU A 17 -2.35 -10.39 8.35
CA LEU A 17 -2.41 -10.10 6.92
C LEU A 17 -3.84 -10.19 6.38
N ASN A 18 -4.57 -11.25 6.76
CA ASN A 18 -5.97 -11.41 6.37
C ASN A 18 -6.87 -10.29 6.92
N LEU A 19 -6.57 -9.78 8.13
CA LEU A 19 -7.28 -8.65 8.70
C LEU A 19 -6.98 -7.36 7.94
N ILE A 20 -5.71 -7.12 7.56
CA ILE A 20 -5.33 -5.97 6.74
C ILE A 20 -6.06 -6.01 5.39
N GLU A 21 -6.14 -7.17 4.75
CA GLU A 21 -6.86 -7.36 3.48
C GLU A 21 -8.36 -7.05 3.64
N GLN A 22 -9.02 -7.61 4.66
CA GLN A 22 -10.44 -7.32 4.92
C GLN A 22 -10.72 -5.86 5.23
N ILE A 23 -9.84 -5.20 5.98
CA ILE A 23 -9.96 -3.76 6.25
C ILE A 23 -9.80 -3.00 4.92
N TRP A 24 -8.81 -3.36 4.12
CA TRP A 24 -8.58 -2.73 2.83
C TRP A 24 -9.78 -2.87 1.87
N ASP A 25 -10.36 -4.08 1.78
CA ASP A 25 -11.55 -4.36 0.96
C ASP A 25 -12.82 -3.68 1.47
N SER A 26 -12.82 -3.25 2.74
CA SER A 26 -13.97 -2.55 3.35
C SER A 26 -13.97 -1.05 3.13
N LEU A 27 -12.88 -0.48 2.59
CA LEU A 27 -12.74 0.95 2.34
C LEU A 27 -13.10 1.30 0.90
N GLU A 28 -13.93 2.32 0.74
CA GLU A 28 -14.22 2.93 -0.55
C GLU A 28 -13.34 4.18 -0.78
N ALA A 29 -13.26 4.66 -2.02
CA ALA A 29 -12.47 5.84 -2.35
C ALA A 29 -12.96 7.09 -1.59
N GLU A 30 -14.25 7.16 -1.31
CA GLU A 30 -14.90 8.25 -0.59
C GLU A 30 -14.56 8.28 0.91
N ASP A 31 -14.10 7.16 1.49
CA ASP A 31 -13.70 7.09 2.90
C ASP A 31 -12.36 7.80 3.14
N VAL A 32 -11.53 7.93 2.10
CA VAL A 32 -10.22 8.60 2.14
C VAL A 32 -10.11 9.58 0.97
N PRO A 33 -10.86 10.69 1.01
CA PRO A 33 -10.89 11.64 -0.11
C PRO A 33 -9.53 12.31 -0.26
N VAL A 34 -9.03 12.32 -1.50
CA VAL A 34 -7.83 13.07 -1.88
C VAL A 34 -8.21 14.49 -2.32
N THR A 35 -7.33 15.44 -2.04
CA THR A 35 -7.49 16.81 -2.56
C THR A 35 -7.28 16.84 -4.08
N GLU A 36 -7.89 17.80 -4.76
CA GLU A 36 -7.68 18.01 -6.20
C GLU A 36 -6.19 18.18 -6.55
N ALA A 37 -5.40 18.82 -5.67
CA ALA A 37 -3.97 18.97 -5.86
C ALA A 37 -3.22 17.62 -5.79
N GLN A 38 -3.63 16.72 -4.89
CA GLN A 38 -3.06 15.37 -4.82
C GLN A 38 -3.46 14.53 -6.04
N LYS A 39 -4.72 14.63 -6.48
CA LYS A 39 -5.20 13.95 -7.69
C LYS A 39 -4.41 14.38 -8.92
N ALA A 40 -4.25 15.69 -9.13
CA ALA A 40 -3.48 16.24 -10.23
C ALA A 40 -2.00 15.80 -10.20
N GLU A 41 -1.39 15.69 -9.03
CA GLU A 41 -0.02 15.16 -8.89
C GLU A 41 0.07 13.67 -9.27
N LEU A 42 -0.92 12.86 -8.87
CA LEU A 42 -0.97 11.44 -9.22
C LEU A 42 -1.16 11.25 -10.73
N ASP A 43 -2.09 11.99 -11.34
CA ASP A 43 -2.33 11.96 -12.78
C ASP A 43 -1.05 12.33 -13.55
N ARG A 44 -0.34 13.38 -13.14
CA ARG A 44 0.95 13.77 -13.75
C ARG A 44 1.98 12.65 -13.70
N ARG A 45 2.09 11.95 -12.56
CA ARG A 45 3.07 10.86 -12.38
C ARG A 45 2.74 9.63 -13.24
N ILE A 46 1.46 9.31 -13.39
CA ILE A 46 0.99 8.24 -14.27
C ILE A 46 1.36 8.59 -15.72
N ASP A 47 1.03 9.80 -16.17
CA ASP A 47 1.37 10.27 -17.53
C ASP A 47 2.89 10.28 -17.78
N GLU A 48 3.70 10.64 -16.77
CA GLU A 48 5.16 10.56 -16.85
C GLU A 48 5.67 9.12 -16.96
N MET A 49 5.08 8.19 -16.22
CA MET A 49 5.43 6.77 -16.30
C MET A 49 5.07 6.16 -17.66
N ASP A 50 3.89 6.49 -18.19
CA ASP A 50 3.44 6.01 -19.50
C ASP A 50 4.32 6.52 -20.65
N ARG A 51 4.83 7.76 -20.53
CA ARG A 51 5.73 8.37 -21.53
C ARG A 51 7.17 7.88 -21.43
N ASP A 52 7.72 7.82 -20.22
CA ASP A 52 9.16 7.54 -20.02
C ASP A 52 9.47 6.03 -19.93
N GLY A 53 8.44 5.18 -19.92
CA GLY A 53 8.56 3.72 -19.77
C GLY A 53 8.87 3.28 -18.34
N GLU A 54 9.13 1.98 -18.15
CA GLU A 54 9.46 1.42 -16.83
C GLU A 54 10.81 1.95 -16.30
N ARG A 55 10.77 3.06 -15.56
CA ARG A 55 11.88 3.52 -14.69
C ARG A 55 11.84 2.85 -13.31
N GLY A 56 11.11 1.75 -13.19
CA GLY A 56 11.04 0.94 -11.98
C GLY A 56 12.32 0.15 -11.78
N ILE A 57 12.59 -0.20 -10.53
CA ILE A 57 13.56 -1.26 -10.22
C ILE A 57 12.75 -2.56 -10.16
N PRO A 58 13.14 -3.63 -10.86
CA PRO A 58 12.48 -4.93 -10.76
C PRO A 58 12.27 -5.34 -9.31
N TRP A 59 11.10 -5.89 -8.99
CA TRP A 59 10.74 -6.22 -7.61
C TRP A 59 11.77 -7.14 -6.94
N ASP A 60 12.30 -8.11 -7.67
CA ASP A 60 13.33 -9.01 -7.18
C ASP A 60 14.61 -8.27 -6.76
N ASP A 61 15.02 -7.23 -7.48
CA ASP A 61 16.19 -6.42 -7.15
C ASP A 61 15.97 -5.61 -5.87
N VAL A 62 14.77 -5.05 -5.69
CA VAL A 62 14.39 -4.35 -4.46
C VAL A 62 14.40 -5.31 -3.27
N LEU A 63 13.81 -6.50 -3.44
CA LEU A 63 13.71 -7.53 -2.41
C LEU A 63 15.10 -8.04 -2.01
N ASN A 64 15.97 -8.28 -2.98
CA ASN A 64 17.37 -8.65 -2.74
C ASN A 64 18.12 -7.56 -1.96
N ARG A 65 17.93 -6.28 -2.31
CA ARG A 65 18.53 -5.16 -1.59
C ARG A 65 18.07 -5.08 -0.13
N ILE A 66 16.77 -5.27 0.13
CA ILE A 66 16.21 -5.23 1.49
C ILE A 66 16.76 -6.40 2.32
N ARG A 67 16.77 -7.62 1.77
CA ARG A 67 17.29 -8.81 2.47
C ARG A 67 18.80 -8.72 2.73
N GLY A 68 19.55 -8.12 1.81
CA GLY A 68 20.99 -7.88 1.98
C GLY A 68 21.33 -6.88 3.10
N ARG A 69 20.42 -5.95 3.43
CA ARG A 69 20.59 -4.99 4.55
C ARG A 69 20.28 -5.57 5.93
N ALA A 70 19.60 -6.71 5.98
CA ALA A 70 19.25 -7.39 7.23
C ALA A 70 20.36 -8.37 7.70
N ARG A 71 21.49 -8.42 7.01
CA ARG A 71 22.68 -9.21 7.35
C ARG A 71 23.78 -8.34 7.92
#